data_AF-A0A060TGC7-F1
#
_entry.id   AF-A0A060TGC7-F1
#
_cell.length_a   1.000
_cell.length_b   1.000
_cell.length_c   1.000
_cell.angle_alpha   90.00
_cell.angle_beta   90.00
_cell.angle_gamma   90.00
#
_symmetry.space_group_name_H-M   'P 1'
#
loop_
_entity.id
_entity.type
_entity.pdbx_description
1 polymer ?
#
loop_
_entity_poly.entity_id
_entity_poly.type
_entity_poly.pdbx_seq_one_letter_code
_entity_poly.pdbx_strand_id
1 'polypeptide(L)'
;MSDSSDSEPEVVTFTGTVASSEPVSKRERKLFMTSTAPKKEIKEPPKSRKKKDVDPESVENDLALQRLISESHILAEANDYTGADISLDFDPIGKSRLKALDSRMHTLTGKTHKAQKMPMKMRQGVEAKRKERQDKKEKEAREAGIVLARKSKVKKSTTKRDLGLKIASVGKSTGHGIVISERDIQRIRNKK
;
A
#
# COMPACT_ATOMS: atom_id res chain seq x y z
N MET A 1 -92.06 5.25 -21.49
CA MET A 1 -90.68 5.55 -21.94
C MET A 1 -89.76 5.02 -20.87
N SER A 2 -88.78 4.15 -21.05
CA SER A 2 -88.43 3.14 -22.07
C SER A 2 -87.45 2.25 -21.31
N ASP A 3 -87.82 0.99 -21.05
CA ASP A 3 -86.95 0.00 -20.41
C ASP A 3 -86.28 -0.80 -21.53
N SER A 4 -84.99 -0.59 -21.76
CA SER A 4 -84.17 -1.42 -22.64
C SER A 4 -82.78 -1.52 -22.01
N SER A 5 -82.65 -2.46 -21.09
CA SER A 5 -81.36 -2.99 -20.68
C SER A 5 -80.92 -4.00 -21.74
N ASP A 6 -80.25 -3.51 -22.79
CA ASP A 6 -79.54 -4.36 -23.74
C ASP A 6 -78.41 -5.10 -23.00
N SER A 7 -78.50 -6.44 -23.00
CA SER A 7 -77.43 -7.31 -22.51
C SER A 7 -76.48 -7.61 -23.66
N GLU A 8 -75.33 -6.95 -23.69
CA GLU A 8 -74.28 -7.21 -24.69
C GLU A 8 -73.41 -8.43 -24.29
N PRO A 9 -72.87 -9.19 -25.26
CA PRO A 9 -72.08 -10.39 -24.99
C PRO A 9 -70.67 -10.08 -24.48
N GLU A 10 -70.20 -10.85 -23.49
CA GLU A 10 -68.83 -10.76 -22.97
C GLU A 10 -67.82 -11.39 -23.95
N VAL A 11 -67.04 -10.54 -24.62
CA VAL A 11 -65.99 -10.97 -25.57
C VAL A 11 -64.64 -11.01 -24.86
N VAL A 12 -64.15 -12.22 -24.58
CA VAL A 12 -62.78 -12.42 -24.09
C VAL A 12 -61.82 -12.51 -25.28
N THR A 13 -61.00 -11.48 -25.47
CA THR A 13 -59.90 -11.50 -26.43
C THR A 13 -58.57 -11.75 -25.72
N PHE A 14 -57.81 -12.74 -26.18
CA PHE A 14 -56.43 -12.93 -25.73
C PHE A 14 -55.54 -11.92 -26.45
N THR A 15 -55.37 -10.73 -25.85
CA THR A 15 -54.44 -9.69 -26.35
C THR A 15 -53.00 -9.89 -25.85
N GLY A 16 -52.77 -10.93 -25.06
CA GLY A 16 -51.43 -11.32 -24.65
C GLY A 16 -50.68 -11.96 -25.81
N THR A 17 -49.62 -11.31 -26.29
CA THR A 17 -48.57 -11.98 -27.05
C THR A 17 -47.81 -12.91 -26.12
N VAL A 18 -48.38 -14.07 -25.81
CA VAL A 18 -47.68 -15.14 -25.07
C VAL A 18 -46.70 -15.82 -26.02
N ALA A 19 -45.67 -15.08 -26.42
CA ALA A 19 -44.57 -15.58 -27.23
C ALA A 19 -43.27 -14.81 -26.96
N SER A 20 -43.01 -14.39 -25.72
CA SER A 20 -41.62 -14.21 -25.29
C SER A 20 -41.10 -15.55 -24.77
N SER A 21 -40.81 -16.48 -25.68
CA SER A 21 -39.90 -17.57 -25.33
C SER A 21 -38.53 -16.93 -25.15
N GLU A 22 -38.16 -16.61 -23.91
CA GLU A 22 -36.78 -16.28 -23.61
C GLU A 22 -35.87 -17.42 -24.12
N PRO A 23 -34.74 -17.12 -24.75
CA PRO A 23 -33.86 -18.16 -25.28
C PRO A 23 -33.34 -18.98 -24.10
N VAL A 24 -33.79 -20.24 -24.05
CA VAL A 24 -33.41 -21.21 -23.03
C VAL A 24 -31.88 -21.26 -22.91
N SER A 25 -31.34 -21.13 -21.70
CA SER A 25 -29.89 -21.05 -21.50
C SER A 25 -29.21 -22.32 -22.03
N LYS A 26 -27.94 -22.20 -22.46
CA LYS A 26 -27.18 -23.34 -23.03
C LYS A 26 -27.08 -24.53 -22.04
N ARG A 27 -27.19 -24.25 -20.73
CA ARG A 27 -27.22 -25.25 -19.66
C ARG A 27 -28.56 -25.97 -19.59
N GLU A 28 -29.67 -25.24 -19.60
CA GLU A 28 -31.03 -25.80 -19.60
C GLU A 28 -31.31 -26.60 -20.88
N ARG A 29 -30.87 -26.11 -22.04
CA ARG A 29 -31.01 -26.84 -23.32
C ARG A 29 -30.25 -28.18 -23.30
N LYS A 30 -29.08 -28.23 -22.67
CA LYS A 30 -28.33 -29.49 -22.50
C LYS A 30 -29.02 -30.44 -21.53
N LEU A 31 -29.54 -29.93 -20.41
CA LEU A 31 -30.28 -30.75 -19.45
C LEU A 31 -31.53 -31.37 -20.09
N PHE A 32 -32.27 -30.57 -20.87
CA PHE A 32 -33.46 -31.02 -21.58
C PHE A 32 -33.17 -32.05 -22.69
N MET A 33 -32.06 -31.88 -23.43
CA MET A 33 -31.73 -32.72 -24.58
C MET A 33 -30.94 -34.00 -24.25
N THR A 34 -30.63 -34.26 -22.98
CA THR A 34 -29.93 -35.49 -22.58
C THR A 34 -30.91 -36.47 -21.94
N SER A 35 -30.69 -37.78 -22.14
CA SER A 35 -31.55 -38.86 -21.62
C SER A 35 -31.53 -39.03 -20.09
N THR A 36 -30.92 -38.08 -19.37
CA THR A 36 -30.72 -38.15 -17.92
C THR A 36 -31.73 -37.25 -17.23
N ALA A 37 -32.50 -37.79 -16.28
CA ALA A 37 -33.47 -36.99 -15.53
C ALA A 37 -32.79 -35.84 -14.77
N PRO A 38 -33.36 -34.61 -14.77
CA PRO A 38 -32.80 -33.49 -14.03
C PRO A 38 -32.80 -33.80 -12.54
N LYS A 39 -31.62 -33.94 -11.95
CA LYS A 39 -31.46 -34.06 -10.51
C LYS A 39 -31.80 -32.70 -9.89
N LYS A 40 -32.69 -32.66 -8.88
CA LYS A 40 -32.99 -31.43 -8.14
C LYS A 40 -31.68 -30.83 -7.61
N GLU A 41 -31.24 -29.72 -8.19
CA GLU A 41 -30.10 -28.97 -7.67
C GLU A 41 -30.51 -28.36 -6.32
N ILE A 42 -30.02 -28.94 -5.23
CA ILE A 42 -30.01 -28.27 -3.93
C ILE A 42 -29.12 -27.05 -4.11
N LYS A 43 -29.71 -25.85 -4.09
CA LYS A 43 -28.94 -24.60 -3.99
C LYS A 43 -28.21 -24.63 -2.66
N GLU A 44 -26.95 -25.05 -2.65
CA GLU A 44 -26.09 -24.81 -1.50
C GLU A 44 -26.00 -23.29 -1.27
N PRO A 45 -26.11 -22.81 -0.02
CA PRO A 45 -26.04 -21.39 0.26
C PRO A 45 -24.67 -20.85 -0.20
N PRO A 46 -24.60 -19.58 -0.66
CA PRO A 46 -23.34 -19.00 -1.10
C PRO A 46 -22.34 -19.10 0.05
N LYS A 47 -21.21 -19.77 -0.21
CA LYS A 47 -20.09 -19.89 0.74
C LYS A 47 -19.87 -18.51 1.37
N SER A 48 -20.09 -18.44 2.67
CA SER A 48 -19.79 -17.28 3.50
C SER A 48 -18.44 -16.75 3.07
N ARG A 49 -18.41 -15.52 2.55
CA ARG A 49 -17.18 -14.82 2.19
C ARG A 49 -16.22 -15.03 3.34
N LYS A 50 -15.12 -15.74 3.08
CA LYS A 50 -13.98 -15.72 3.99
C LYS A 50 -13.73 -14.24 4.30
N LYS A 51 -13.61 -13.91 5.59
CA LYS A 51 -13.02 -12.62 5.96
C LYS A 51 -11.76 -12.53 5.12
N LYS A 52 -11.71 -11.55 4.21
CA LYS A 52 -10.47 -11.25 3.51
C LYS A 52 -9.58 -10.74 4.64
N ASP A 53 -8.77 -11.64 5.18
CA ASP A 53 -7.54 -11.23 5.84
C ASP A 53 -6.90 -10.21 4.88
N VAL A 54 -6.51 -9.05 5.40
CA VAL A 54 -5.99 -7.95 4.58
C VAL A 54 -4.71 -8.43 3.92
N ASP A 55 -4.84 -9.03 2.74
CA ASP A 55 -3.71 -9.59 2.00
C ASP A 55 -2.84 -8.41 1.57
N PRO A 56 -1.54 -8.38 1.94
CA PRO A 56 -0.65 -7.33 1.48
C PRO A 56 -0.61 -7.28 -0.05
N GLU A 57 -0.79 -8.42 -0.72
CA GLU A 57 -0.90 -8.55 -2.18
C GLU A 57 -2.07 -7.73 -2.76
N SER A 58 -3.17 -7.56 -2.02
CA SER A 58 -4.31 -6.74 -2.46
C SER A 58 -4.00 -5.24 -2.43
N VAL A 59 -3.18 -4.79 -1.47
CA VAL A 59 -2.71 -3.40 -1.36
C VAL A 59 -1.54 -3.14 -2.32
N GLU A 60 -0.71 -4.14 -2.57
CA GLU A 60 0.37 -4.11 -3.58
C GLU A 60 -0.17 -3.95 -5.01
N ASN A 61 -1.36 -4.49 -5.28
CA ASN A 61 -2.02 -4.36 -6.58
C ASN A 61 -2.80 -3.06 -6.76
N ASP A 62 -3.15 -2.36 -5.67
CA ASP A 62 -3.91 -1.11 -5.74
C ASP A 62 -3.01 0.13 -5.78
N LEU A 63 -2.65 0.54 -6.99
CA LEU A 63 -1.85 1.75 -7.23
C LEU A 63 -2.54 3.03 -6.77
N ALA A 64 -3.88 3.09 -6.80
CA ALA A 64 -4.61 4.28 -6.36
C ALA A 64 -4.51 4.42 -4.84
N LEU A 65 -4.69 3.31 -4.11
CA LEU A 65 -4.55 3.28 -2.65
C LEU A 65 -3.11 3.59 -2.21
N GLN A 66 -2.10 3.05 -2.89
CA GLN A 66 -0.68 3.36 -2.59
C GLN A 66 -0.37 4.85 -2.77
N ARG A 67 -0.87 5.46 -3.85
CA ARG A 67 -0.74 6.90 -4.08
C ARG A 67 -1.44 7.69 -2.99
N LEU A 68 -2.67 7.32 -2.64
CA LEU A 68 -3.42 8.00 -1.58
C LEU A 68 -2.69 7.95 -0.23
N ILE A 69 -2.18 6.79 0.17
CA ILE A 69 -1.46 6.63 1.44
C ILE A 69 -0.17 7.46 1.43
N SER A 70 0.62 7.38 0.36
CA SER A 70 1.91 8.09 0.26
C SER A 70 1.77 9.61 0.12
N GLU A 71 0.72 10.07 -0.56
CA GLU A 71 0.45 11.50 -0.83
C GLU A 71 -0.47 12.14 0.21
N SER A 72 -1.04 11.37 1.15
CA SER A 72 -1.97 11.83 2.19
C SER A 72 -1.51 13.08 2.95
N HIS A 73 -0.21 13.21 3.23
CA HIS A 73 0.34 14.38 3.91
C HIS A 73 0.36 15.63 3.01
N ILE A 74 0.59 15.46 1.70
CA ILE A 74 0.53 16.57 0.73
C ILE A 74 -0.91 17.06 0.57
N LEU A 75 -1.88 16.14 0.60
CA LEU A 75 -3.30 16.45 0.52
C LEU A 75 -3.80 17.10 1.82
N ALA A 76 -3.41 16.58 2.98
CA ALA A 76 -3.75 17.18 4.27
C ALA A 76 -3.21 18.61 4.40
N GLU A 77 -1.94 18.83 4.05
CA GLU A 77 -1.37 20.19 4.02
C GLU A 77 -2.11 21.12 3.05
N ALA A 78 -2.65 20.61 1.94
CA ALA A 78 -3.40 21.45 1.00
C ALA A 78 -4.75 21.89 1.57
N ASN A 79 -5.42 21.02 2.33
CA ASN A 79 -6.72 21.31 2.92
C ASN A 79 -6.62 22.33 4.07
N ASP A 80 -5.51 22.36 4.81
CA ASP A 80 -5.33 23.30 5.93
C ASP A 80 -5.21 24.78 5.50
N TYR A 81 -4.76 25.07 4.27
CA TYR A 81 -4.43 26.43 3.82
C TYR A 81 -5.29 26.98 2.69
N THR A 82 -6.06 26.13 2.02
CA THR A 82 -6.98 26.56 0.98
C THR A 82 -8.35 26.07 1.39
N GLY A 83 -9.36 26.96 1.42
CA GLY A 83 -10.80 26.61 1.55
C GLY A 83 -11.31 25.82 0.34
N ALA A 84 -10.53 24.82 -0.07
CA ALA A 84 -10.74 23.90 -1.17
C ALA A 84 -11.82 22.87 -0.84
N ASP A 85 -12.38 22.91 0.37
CA ASP A 85 -13.60 22.24 0.84
C ASP A 85 -14.78 22.43 -0.15
N ILE A 86 -14.72 23.47 -1.00
CA ILE A 86 -15.73 23.82 -2.02
C ILE A 86 -15.53 23.08 -3.35
N SER A 87 -14.36 22.48 -3.59
CA SER A 87 -14.10 21.73 -4.84
C SER A 87 -14.56 20.28 -4.64
N LEU A 88 -15.69 19.92 -5.26
CA LEU A 88 -16.34 18.61 -5.13
C LEU A 88 -15.51 17.43 -5.68
N ASP A 89 -14.38 17.72 -6.32
CA ASP A 89 -13.51 16.74 -6.96
C ASP A 89 -12.35 16.38 -6.03
N PHE A 90 -12.22 15.09 -5.72
CA PHE A 90 -11.19 14.51 -4.84
C PHE A 90 -9.76 14.61 -5.42
N ASP A 91 -9.62 15.17 -6.62
CA ASP A 91 -8.34 15.30 -7.31
C ASP A 91 -7.57 16.53 -6.81
N PRO A 92 -6.26 16.41 -6.57
CA PRO A 92 -5.46 17.56 -6.15
C PRO A 92 -5.41 18.61 -7.27
N ILE A 93 -5.67 19.87 -6.92
CA ILE A 93 -5.66 21.01 -7.85
C ILE A 93 -4.45 21.93 -7.59
N GLY A 94 -3.89 22.49 -8.66
CA GLY A 94 -2.86 23.52 -8.59
C GLY A 94 -1.56 23.04 -7.93
N LYS A 95 -1.18 23.64 -6.80
CA LYS A 95 0.12 23.38 -6.13
C LYS A 95 0.19 21.99 -5.52
N SER A 96 -0.91 21.47 -4.96
CA SER A 96 -0.96 20.11 -4.42
C SER A 96 -0.80 19.08 -5.54
N ARG A 97 -1.40 19.34 -6.73
CA ARG A 97 -1.23 18.52 -7.93
C ARG A 97 0.23 18.41 -8.34
N LEU A 98 0.93 19.54 -8.40
CA LEU A 98 2.34 19.57 -8.79
C LEU A 98 3.21 18.78 -7.80
N LYS A 99 3.01 18.96 -6.50
CA LYS A 99 3.73 18.20 -5.46
C LYS A 99 3.43 16.69 -5.53
N ALA A 100 2.16 16.32 -5.73
CA ALA A 100 1.74 14.93 -5.88
C ALA A 100 2.41 14.29 -7.10
N LEU A 101 2.37 14.95 -8.27
CA LEU A 101 3.06 14.46 -9.47
C LEU A 101 4.57 14.33 -9.28
N ASP A 102 5.20 15.29 -8.60
CA ASP A 102 6.63 15.24 -8.27
C ASP A 102 6.97 14.01 -7.40
N SER A 103 6.14 13.73 -6.39
CA SER A 103 6.30 12.54 -5.54
C SER A 103 6.13 11.23 -6.33
N ARG A 104 5.19 11.16 -7.27
CA ARG A 104 5.01 9.99 -8.17
C ARG A 104 6.21 9.77 -9.07
N MET A 105 6.76 10.86 -9.62
CA MET A 105 7.98 10.80 -10.43
C MET A 105 9.18 10.32 -9.61
N HIS A 106 9.28 10.71 -8.35
CA HIS A 106 10.29 10.18 -7.44
C HIS A 106 10.17 8.68 -7.19
N THR A 107 8.96 8.19 -6.92
CA THR A 107 8.75 6.76 -6.67
C THR A 107 9.08 5.92 -7.91
N LEU A 108 8.75 6.41 -9.10
CA LEU A 108 8.99 5.70 -10.36
C LEU A 108 10.46 5.73 -10.78
N THR A 109 11.13 6.88 -10.62
CA THR A 109 12.51 7.04 -11.08
C THR A 109 13.55 6.54 -10.08
N GLY A 110 13.19 6.44 -8.80
CA GLY A 110 14.12 6.14 -7.71
C GLY A 110 15.22 7.19 -7.52
N LYS A 111 15.15 8.33 -8.23
CA LYS A 111 16.14 9.40 -8.20
C LYS A 111 15.55 10.60 -7.49
N THR A 112 16.31 11.14 -6.53
CA THR A 112 15.96 12.39 -5.86
C THR A 112 16.29 13.59 -6.75
N HIS A 113 15.44 14.62 -6.77
CA HIS A 113 15.70 15.84 -7.52
C HIS A 113 16.88 16.59 -6.92
N LYS A 114 17.62 17.32 -7.76
CA LYS A 114 18.72 18.17 -7.28
C LYS A 114 18.11 19.28 -6.44
N ALA A 115 18.50 19.33 -5.16
CA ALA A 115 18.11 20.42 -4.29
C ALA A 115 18.57 21.77 -4.88
N GLN A 116 17.75 22.81 -4.72
CA GLN A 116 18.09 24.16 -5.16
C GLN A 116 19.43 24.60 -4.53
N LYS A 117 20.23 25.34 -5.32
CA LYS A 117 21.50 25.91 -4.85
C LYS A 117 21.20 26.93 -3.76
N MET A 118 21.66 26.64 -2.54
CA MET A 118 21.57 27.52 -1.38
C MET A 118 22.96 27.69 -0.76
N PRO A 119 23.30 28.87 -0.21
CA PRO A 119 24.53 29.05 0.57
C PRO A 119 24.60 28.08 1.74
N MET A 120 25.82 27.61 2.06
CA MET A 120 26.04 26.55 3.05
C MET A 120 25.44 26.88 4.42
N LYS A 121 25.66 28.11 4.93
CA LYS A 121 25.13 28.57 6.23
C LYS A 121 23.60 28.54 6.28
N MET A 122 22.93 28.95 5.19
CA MET A 122 21.46 28.92 5.12
C MET A 122 20.94 27.49 5.08
N ARG A 123 21.56 26.62 4.27
CA ARG A 123 21.17 25.20 4.21
C ARG A 123 21.29 24.54 5.58
N GLN A 124 22.41 24.74 6.27
CA GLN A 124 22.63 24.24 7.63
C GLN A 124 21.59 24.78 8.61
N GLY A 125 21.25 26.08 8.53
CA GLY A 125 20.24 26.69 9.40
C GLY A 125 18.85 26.09 9.18
N VAL A 126 18.43 25.87 7.94
CA VAL A 126 17.14 25.25 7.61
C VAL A 126 17.08 23.81 8.11
N GLU A 127 18.14 23.02 7.91
CA GLU A 127 18.23 21.64 8.38
C GLU A 127 18.23 21.56 9.92
N ALA A 128 19.00 22.42 10.59
CA ALA A 128 19.03 22.52 12.04
C ALA A 128 17.66 22.88 12.61
N LYS A 129 16.97 23.88 12.03
CA LYS A 129 15.64 24.28 12.50
C LYS A 129 14.60 23.20 12.25
N ARG A 130 14.67 22.50 11.11
CA ARG A 130 13.79 21.36 10.82
C ARG A 130 13.99 20.24 11.84
N LYS A 131 15.24 19.95 12.21
CA LYS A 131 15.57 18.96 13.24
C LYS A 131 15.06 19.39 14.61
N GLU A 132 15.27 20.64 15.01
CA GLU A 132 14.78 21.20 16.27
C GLU A 132 13.25 21.07 16.40
N ARG A 133 12.49 21.41 15.34
CA ARG A 133 11.02 21.23 15.33
C ARG A 133 10.62 19.77 15.48
N GLN A 134 11.34 18.85 14.83
CA GLN A 134 11.07 17.42 14.95
C GLN A 134 11.39 16.91 16.36
N ASP A 135 12.53 17.31 16.92
CA ASP A 135 12.96 16.92 18.27
C ASP A 135 11.97 17.45 19.33
N LYS A 136 11.46 18.68 19.16
CA LYS A 136 10.41 19.25 20.02
C LYS A 136 9.11 18.43 19.92
N LYS A 137 8.62 18.14 18.72
CA LYS A 137 7.42 17.30 18.50
C LYS A 137 7.58 15.91 19.11
N GLU A 138 8.75 15.29 18.99
CA GLU A 138 9.02 13.98 19.59
C GLU A 138 9.07 14.03 21.11
N LYS A 139 9.63 15.07 21.72
CA LYS A 139 9.64 15.26 23.17
C LYS A 139 8.22 15.45 23.71
N GLU A 140 7.46 16.36 23.12
CA GLU A 140 6.06 16.62 23.51
C GLU A 140 5.20 15.35 23.38
N ALA A 141 5.35 14.58 22.29
CA ALA A 141 4.64 13.32 22.13
C ALA A 141 5.05 12.26 23.18
N ARG A 142 6.34 12.17 23.53
CA ARG A 142 6.81 11.26 24.58
C ARG A 142 6.27 11.65 25.96
N GLU A 143 6.27 12.93 26.28
CA GLU A 143 5.74 13.47 27.53
C GLU A 143 4.22 13.28 27.64
N ALA A 144 3.49 13.43 26.52
CA ALA A 144 2.05 13.21 26.45
C ALA A 144 1.63 11.73 26.28
N GLY A 145 2.58 10.79 26.13
CA GLY A 145 2.28 9.37 25.89
C GLY A 145 1.73 9.06 24.49
N ILE A 146 1.89 9.96 23.52
CA ILE A 146 1.42 9.78 22.13
C ILE A 146 2.47 8.99 21.34
N VAL A 147 2.06 7.89 20.71
CA VAL A 147 2.94 7.05 19.88
C VAL A 147 3.06 7.65 18.48
N LEU A 148 4.28 8.04 18.09
CA LEU A 148 4.60 8.49 16.74
C LEU A 148 5.11 7.34 15.86
N ALA A 149 4.92 7.47 14.54
CA ALA A 149 5.47 6.55 13.56
C ALA A 149 7.01 6.49 13.66
N ARG A 150 7.55 5.27 13.63
CA ARG A 150 8.99 5.04 13.78
C ARG A 150 9.73 5.43 12.50
N LYS A 151 10.63 6.42 12.61
CA LYS A 151 11.52 6.81 11.51
C LYS A 151 12.51 5.69 11.18
N SER A 152 12.77 5.47 9.89
CA SER A 152 13.86 4.60 9.46
C SER A 152 15.20 5.17 9.91
N LYS A 153 16.08 4.32 10.46
CA LYS A 153 17.44 4.75 10.82
C LYS A 153 18.16 5.21 9.54
N VAL A 154 18.68 6.44 9.54
CA VAL A 154 19.54 6.93 8.45
C VAL A 154 20.73 5.98 8.35
N LYS A 155 20.88 5.31 7.20
CA LYS A 155 22.05 4.48 6.92
C LYS A 155 23.27 5.40 6.94
N LYS A 156 24.07 5.35 8.01
CA LYS A 156 25.38 6.01 8.04
C LYS A 156 26.26 5.41 6.95
N SER A 157 27.28 6.17 6.53
CA SER A 157 28.17 5.82 5.41
C SER A 157 28.53 4.33 5.42
N THR A 158 28.48 3.71 4.24
CA THR A 158 28.82 2.29 4.03
C THR A 158 30.31 2.01 4.23
N THR A 159 31.10 3.03 4.55
CA THR A 159 32.53 2.93 4.81
C THR A 159 32.77 2.04 6.02
N LYS A 160 33.47 0.93 5.79
CA LYS A 160 33.94 0.06 6.87
C LYS A 160 34.86 0.89 7.77
N ARG A 161 34.78 0.67 9.08
CA ARG A 161 35.70 1.30 10.04
C ARG A 161 37.13 0.93 9.66
N ASP A 162 38.03 1.90 9.69
CA ASP A 162 39.45 1.62 9.59
C ASP A 162 39.87 0.80 10.82
N LEU A 163 40.48 -0.36 10.58
CA LEU A 163 40.92 -1.30 11.61
C LEU A 163 42.39 -1.10 11.97
N GLY A 164 43.06 -0.11 11.36
CA GLY A 164 44.49 0.13 11.54
C GLY A 164 45.36 -0.96 10.91
N LEU A 165 46.64 -0.94 11.25
CA LEU A 165 47.61 -1.92 10.74
C LEU A 165 47.62 -3.18 11.62
N LYS A 166 47.64 -4.35 10.98
CA LYS A 166 47.75 -5.64 11.68
C LYS A 166 49.21 -5.89 12.10
N ILE A 167 49.49 -5.81 13.40
CA ILE A 167 50.84 -5.94 13.96
C ILE A 167 51.19 -7.40 14.32
N ALA A 168 50.27 -8.11 14.98
CA ALA A 168 50.52 -9.50 15.40
C ALA A 168 50.14 -10.50 14.29
N SER A 169 51.07 -11.40 13.95
CA SER A 169 50.86 -12.50 13.00
C SER A 169 50.59 -13.86 13.67
N VAL A 170 50.96 -14.01 14.95
CA VAL A 170 50.85 -15.25 15.72
C VAL A 170 49.79 -15.11 16.82
N GLY A 171 49.02 -16.17 17.02
CA GLY A 171 47.98 -16.21 18.04
C GLY A 171 46.77 -15.30 17.77
N LYS A 172 45.85 -15.28 18.73
CA LYS A 172 44.65 -14.44 18.75
C LYS A 172 44.76 -13.43 19.88
N SER A 173 44.72 -12.14 19.56
CA SER A 173 44.63 -11.08 20.56
C SER A 173 43.20 -11.01 21.07
N THR A 174 43.03 -11.28 22.36
CA THR A 174 41.75 -11.20 23.07
C THR A 174 41.86 -10.19 24.21
N GLY A 175 40.74 -9.83 24.85
CA GLY A 175 40.77 -8.93 26.02
C GLY A 175 41.62 -9.44 27.20
N HIS A 176 41.87 -10.74 27.29
CA HIS A 176 42.66 -11.37 28.36
C HIS A 176 44.15 -11.54 28.01
N GLY A 177 44.57 -11.14 26.79
CA GLY A 177 45.93 -11.30 26.30
C GLY A 177 46.02 -12.06 24.97
N ILE A 178 47.24 -12.44 24.58
CA ILE A 178 47.53 -13.17 23.35
C ILE A 178 47.45 -14.67 23.61
N VAL A 179 46.49 -15.33 22.96
CA VAL A 179 46.32 -16.78 23.02
C VAL A 179 47.05 -17.41 21.84
N ILE A 180 48.11 -18.18 22.12
CA ILE A 180 48.90 -18.89 21.12
C ILE A 180 48.46 -20.35 21.10
N SER A 181 48.13 -20.90 19.92
CA SER A 181 47.73 -22.30 19.82
C SER A 181 48.94 -23.23 19.90
N GLU A 182 48.74 -24.46 20.40
CA GLU A 182 49.83 -25.44 20.49
C GLU A 182 50.46 -25.73 19.12
N ARG A 183 49.66 -25.72 18.05
CA ARG A 183 50.15 -25.81 16.67
C ARG A 183 51.08 -24.66 16.29
N ASP A 184 50.76 -23.43 16.70
CA ASP A 184 51.60 -22.27 16.43
C ASP A 184 52.94 -22.38 17.17
N ILE A 185 52.91 -22.86 18.41
CA ILE A 185 54.10 -23.12 19.25
C ILE A 185 54.99 -24.18 18.59
N GLN A 186 54.42 -25.34 18.26
CA GLN A 186 55.15 -26.45 17.63
C GLN A 186 55.73 -26.05 16.27
N ARG A 187 54.96 -25.31 15.45
CA ARG A 187 55.40 -24.82 14.14
C ARG A 187 56.59 -23.85 14.26
N ILE A 188 56.57 -22.92 15.20
CA ILE A 188 57.70 -21.99 15.41
C ILE A 188 58.90 -22.75 15.96
N ARG A 189 58.68 -23.70 16.88
CA ARG A 189 59.74 -24.53 17.45
C ARG A 189 60.44 -25.41 16.42
N ASN A 190 59.70 -25.98 15.48
CA ASN A 190 60.21 -26.88 14.44
C ASN A 190 60.73 -26.14 13.20
N LYS A 191 60.64 -24.81 13.17
CA LYS A 191 61.19 -23.96 12.11
C LYS A 191 62.67 -23.72 12.40
N LYS A 192 63.49 -24.74 12.15
CA LYS A 192 64.94 -24.62 11.99
C LYS A 192 65.30 -24.83 10.53
#